data_AF-A0A972SY39-F1
#
_entry.id   AF-A0A972SY39-F1
#
_cell.length_a   1.000
_cell.length_b   1.000
_cell.length_c   1.000
_cell.angle_alpha   90.00
_cell.angle_beta   90.00
_cell.angle_gamma   90.00
#
_symmetry.space_group_name_H-M   'P 1'
#
loop_
_entity.id
_entity.type
_entity.pdbx_description
1 polymer ?
#
loop_
_entity_poly.entity_id
_entity_poly.type
_entity_poly.pdbx_seq_one_letter_code
_entity_poly.pdbx_strand_id
1 'polypeptide(L)'
;MPASRSEVEKIIRRFRSILKAKGINPERIILFGSHVNGTPSEYSDIDLVVISRDFSRLTFEKRCAILGEAVAETMEPIEPLAYTPEEFEKLPPLSVIAALVRDPARHIEL
;
A
#
# COMPACT_ATOMS: atom_id res chain seq x y z
N MET A 1 16.92 2.37 -4.91
CA MET A 1 15.57 2.06 -5.38
C MET A 1 15.53 0.61 -5.81
N PRO A 2 14.48 -0.15 -5.46
CA PRO A 2 14.51 -1.62 -5.52
C PRO A 2 14.59 -2.13 -6.95
N ALA A 3 15.59 -2.98 -7.24
CA ALA A 3 15.86 -3.53 -8.55
C ALA A 3 15.18 -4.89 -8.79
N SER A 4 14.65 -5.52 -7.73
CA SER A 4 14.05 -6.85 -7.79
C SER A 4 12.78 -7.00 -6.93
N ARG A 5 11.90 -7.93 -7.33
CA ARG A 5 10.70 -8.31 -6.54
C ARG A 5 11.03 -8.67 -5.09
N SER A 6 12.16 -9.34 -4.86
CA SER A 6 12.60 -9.71 -3.52
C SER A 6 12.96 -8.51 -2.62
N GLU A 7 13.43 -7.42 -3.23
CA GLU A 7 13.71 -6.16 -2.52
C GLU A 7 12.43 -5.41 -2.21
N VAL A 8 11.50 -5.33 -3.17
CA VAL A 8 10.17 -4.74 -2.96
C VAL A 8 9.45 -5.45 -1.79
N GLU A 9 9.49 -6.79 -1.74
CA GLU A 9 8.91 -7.55 -0.62
C GLU A 9 9.60 -7.26 0.73
N LYS A 10 10.92 -6.99 0.75
CA LYS A 10 11.62 -6.58 1.97
C LYS A 10 11.19 -5.18 2.42
N ILE A 11 11.05 -4.25 1.47
CA ILE A 11 10.60 -2.88 1.72
C ILE A 11 9.18 -2.89 2.28
N ILE A 12 8.26 -3.65 1.66
CA ILE A 12 6.87 -3.76 2.12
C ILE A 12 6.80 -4.36 3.54
N ARG A 13 7.64 -5.36 3.85
CA ARG A 13 7.73 -5.92 5.22
C ARG A 13 8.22 -4.89 6.23
N ARG A 14 9.23 -4.08 5.88
CA ARG A 14 9.72 -2.99 6.73
C ARG A 14 8.62 -1.94 6.96
N PHE A 15 7.97 -1.49 5.89
CA PHE A 15 6.87 -0.54 5.94
C PHE A 15 5.73 -1.05 6.83
N ARG A 16 5.34 -2.32 6.69
CA ARG A 16 4.34 -2.97 7.56
C ARG A 16 4.73 -2.94 9.04
N SER A 17 6.00 -3.17 9.36
CA SER A 17 6.49 -3.13 10.74
C SER A 17 6.42 -1.72 11.33
N ILE A 18 6.76 -0.69 10.54
CA ILE A 18 6.68 0.71 10.95
C ILE A 18 5.22 1.11 11.20
N LEU A 19 4.29 0.71 10.33
CA LEU A 19 2.86 0.94 10.54
C LEU A 19 2.36 0.32 11.84
N LYS A 20 2.77 -0.92 12.15
CA LYS A 20 2.44 -1.58 13.42
C LYS A 20 2.94 -0.81 14.63
N ALA A 21 4.19 -0.32 14.58
CA ALA A 21 4.76 0.50 15.65
C ALA A 21 3.98 1.82 15.85
N LYS A 22 3.36 2.35 14.79
CA LYS A 22 2.49 3.55 14.82
C LYS A 22 1.03 3.23 15.18
N GLY A 23 0.71 2.01 15.57
CA GLY A 23 -0.64 1.62 16.02
C GLY A 23 -1.63 1.35 14.88
N ILE A 24 -1.13 1.10 13.67
CA ILE A 24 -1.91 0.60 12.55
C ILE A 24 -1.53 -0.85 12.31
N ASN A 25 -2.48 -1.78 12.38
CA ASN A 25 -2.28 -3.18 12.06
C ASN A 25 -2.89 -3.48 10.68
N PRO A 26 -2.08 -3.53 9.60
CA PRO A 26 -2.59 -3.89 8.30
C PRO A 26 -3.11 -5.32 8.29
N GLU A 27 -4.40 -5.48 7.94
CA GLU A 27 -5.03 -6.75 7.60
C GLU A 27 -4.53 -7.23 6.25
N ARG A 28 -4.38 -6.30 5.29
CA ARG A 28 -3.79 -6.56 3.97
C ARG A 28 -2.92 -5.40 3.52
N ILE A 29 -1.82 -5.70 2.84
CA ILE A 29 -1.08 -4.74 2.02
C ILE A 29 -1.05 -5.30 0.60
N ILE A 30 -1.52 -4.50 -0.34
CA ILE A 30 -1.65 -4.89 -1.74
C ILE A 30 -0.71 -4.02 -2.55
N LEU A 31 0.25 -4.66 -3.23
CA LEU A 31 1.08 -4.00 -4.23
C LEU A 31 0.30 -3.93 -5.55
N PHE A 32 0.21 -2.74 -6.12
CA PHE A 32 -0.37 -2.51 -7.45
C PHE A 32 0.55 -1.66 -8.33
N GLY A 33 0.07 -1.25 -9.50
CA GLY A 33 0.80 -0.32 -10.36
C GLY A 33 1.93 -0.95 -11.18
N SER A 34 2.97 -0.15 -11.45
CA SER A 34 4.02 -0.49 -12.42
C SER A 34 4.85 -1.71 -12.02
N HIS A 35 4.98 -1.99 -10.72
CA HIS A 35 5.65 -3.18 -10.19
C HIS A 35 4.89 -4.49 -10.43
N VAL A 36 3.64 -4.45 -10.89
CA VAL A 36 2.87 -5.65 -11.25
C VAL A 36 2.73 -5.83 -12.76
N ASN A 37 2.67 -4.75 -13.55
CA ASN A 37 2.43 -4.81 -15.00
C ASN A 37 3.69 -5.02 -15.87
N GLY A 38 4.86 -5.29 -15.27
CA GLY A 38 5.97 -5.97 -15.97
C GLY A 38 7.09 -5.09 -16.55
N THR A 39 7.05 -3.76 -16.36
CA THR A 39 8.21 -2.88 -16.65
C THR A 39 8.37 -1.77 -15.60
N PRO A 40 8.57 -2.11 -14.30
CA PRO A 40 9.03 -1.11 -13.35
C PRO A 40 10.41 -0.61 -13.79
N SER A 41 10.56 0.70 -13.85
CA SER A 41 11.88 1.32 -14.00
C SER A 41 12.57 1.39 -12.64
N GLU A 42 13.87 1.64 -12.61
CA GLU A 42 14.60 1.87 -11.35
C GLU A 42 14.09 3.07 -10.54
N TYR A 43 13.22 3.92 -11.14
CA TYR A 43 12.60 5.09 -10.52
C TYR A 43 11.11 4.88 -10.19
N SER A 44 10.58 3.67 -10.35
CA SER A 44 9.15 3.41 -10.15
C SER A 44 8.77 3.40 -8.67
N ASP A 45 7.81 4.24 -8.30
CA ASP A 45 7.19 4.24 -6.98
C ASP A 45 6.53 2.89 -6.65
N ILE A 46 6.50 2.54 -5.37
CA ILE A 46 5.88 1.33 -4.81
C ILE A 46 4.46 1.70 -4.38
N ASP A 47 3.51 1.47 -5.27
CA ASP A 47 2.09 1.76 -5.05
C ASP A 47 1.45 0.72 -4.12
N LEU A 48 0.98 1.13 -2.95
CA LEU A 48 0.41 0.23 -1.94
C LEU A 48 -1.02 0.60 -1.56
N VAL A 49 -1.90 -0.39 -1.48
CA VAL A 49 -3.16 -0.26 -0.74
C VAL A 49 -2.98 -0.91 0.61
N VAL A 50 -3.09 -0.12 1.68
CA VAL A 50 -3.06 -0.58 3.07
C VAL A 50 -4.50 -0.67 3.57
N ILE A 51 -4.91 -1.87 3.99
CA ILE A 51 -6.26 -2.12 4.48
C ILE A 51 -6.19 -2.46 5.96
N SER A 52 -6.85 -1.66 6.78
CA SER A 52 -6.89 -1.85 8.23
C SER A 52 -8.14 -1.21 8.84
N ARG A 53 -8.82 -1.96 9.71
CA ARG A 53 -9.87 -1.44 10.60
C ARG A 53 -9.39 -0.29 11.49
N ASP A 54 -8.08 -0.22 11.79
CA ASP A 54 -7.51 0.86 12.61
C ASP A 54 -7.66 2.25 11.97
N PHE A 55 -7.92 2.32 10.66
CA PHE A 55 -8.21 3.57 9.96
C PHE A 55 -9.62 4.11 10.24
N SER A 56 -10.57 3.27 10.66
CA SER A 56 -11.97 3.68 10.91
C SER A 56 -12.10 4.74 12.02
N ARG A 57 -11.15 4.76 12.97
CA ARG A 57 -11.07 5.72 14.09
C ARG A 57 -10.29 6.99 13.75
N LEU A 58 -9.79 7.13 12.52
CA LEU A 58 -8.92 8.22 12.10
C LEU A 58 -9.56 9.07 11.00
N THR A 59 -9.37 10.39 11.12
CA THR A 59 -9.69 11.32 10.02
C THR A 59 -8.72 11.12 8.86
N PHE A 60 -9.10 11.60 7.68
CA PHE A 60 -8.27 11.50 6.48
C PHE A 60 -6.87 12.09 6.70
N GLU A 61 -6.78 13.26 7.34
CA GLU A 61 -5.52 13.95 7.61
C GLU A 61 -4.62 13.13 8.53
N LYS A 62 -5.19 12.47 9.55
CA LYS A 62 -4.44 11.59 10.46
C LYS A 62 -3.94 10.34 9.75
N ARG A 63 -4.74 9.75 8.85
CA ARG A 63 -4.32 8.64 8.01
C ARG A 63 -3.12 9.06 7.15
N CYS A 64 -3.22 10.21 6.46
CA CYS A 64 -2.13 10.76 5.65
C CYS A 64 -0.87 11.06 6.47
N ALA A 65 -1.00 11.62 7.67
CA ALA A 65 0.14 11.91 8.54
C ALA A 65 0.88 10.63 8.94
N ILE A 66 0.16 9.61 9.43
CA ILE A 66 0.76 8.33 9.84
C ILE A 66 1.44 7.63 8.66
N LEU A 67 0.76 7.60 7.51
CA LEU A 67 1.33 7.01 6.30
C LEU A 67 2.57 7.78 5.83
N GLY A 68 2.51 9.11 5.78
CA GLY A 68 3.63 9.96 5.37
C GLY A 68 4.85 9.81 6.28
N GLU A 69 4.64 9.74 7.60
CA GLU A 69 5.72 9.44 8.55
C GLU A 69 6.31 8.05 8.33
N ALA A 70 5.47 7.04 8.06
CA ALA A 70 5.94 5.68 7.79
C ALA A 70 6.74 5.59 6.48
N VAL A 71 6.34 6.34 5.44
CA VAL A 71 7.08 6.46 4.18
C VAL A 71 8.44 7.11 4.44
N ALA A 72 8.47 8.24 5.17
CA ALA A 72 9.71 8.93 5.52
C ALA A 72 10.69 8.05 6.32
N GLU A 73 10.18 7.25 7.25
CA GLU A 73 10.98 6.32 8.06
C GLU A 73 11.46 5.09 7.26
N THR A 74 10.70 4.69 6.24
CA THR A 74 11.11 3.58 5.36
C THR A 74 12.24 4.01 4.43
N MET A 75 12.29 5.28 4.05
CA MET A 75 13.26 5.87 3.12
C MET A 75 13.24 5.24 1.72
N GLU A 76 12.04 4.88 1.25
CA GLU A 76 11.80 4.30 -0.07
C GLU A 76 10.60 5.00 -0.72
N PRO A 77 10.53 5.04 -2.06
CA PRO A 77 9.46 5.72 -2.79
C PRO A 77 8.15 4.93 -2.71
N ILE A 78 7.44 5.03 -1.58
CA ILE A 78 6.18 4.32 -1.35
C ILE A 78 5.03 5.31 -1.46
N GLU A 79 4.00 4.96 -2.24
CA GLU A 79 2.75 5.71 -2.37
C GLU A 79 1.58 4.90 -1.78
N PRO A 80 1.31 5.04 -0.45
CA PRO A 80 0.28 4.26 0.21
C PRO A 80 -1.10 4.94 0.17
N LEU A 81 -2.13 4.15 -0.11
CA LEU A 81 -3.53 4.50 0.08
C LEU A 81 -4.10 3.75 1.30
N ALA A 82 -4.82 4.44 2.17
CA ALA A 82 -5.46 3.86 3.35
C ALA A 82 -6.96 3.60 3.14
N TYR A 83 -7.40 2.37 3.40
CA TYR A 83 -8.81 2.00 3.43
C TYR A 83 -9.16 1.16 4.65
N THR A 84 -10.35 1.32 5.19
CA THR A 84 -10.95 0.25 6.01
C THR A 84 -11.42 -0.90 5.10
N PRO A 85 -11.64 -2.12 5.62
CA PRO A 85 -12.23 -3.20 4.84
C PRO A 85 -13.54 -2.79 4.16
N GLU A 86 -14.41 -2.07 4.87
CA GLU A 86 -15.72 -1.64 4.38
C GLU A 86 -15.61 -0.57 3.30
N GLU A 87 -14.69 0.38 3.43
CA GLU A 87 -14.40 1.39 2.40
C GLU A 87 -13.86 0.72 1.13
N PHE A 88 -13.00 -0.29 1.29
CA PHE A 88 -12.42 -1.03 0.18
C PHE A 88 -13.46 -1.87 -0.57
N GLU A 89 -14.36 -2.55 0.15
CA GLU A 89 -15.47 -3.32 -0.44
C GLU A 89 -16.44 -2.42 -1.23
N LYS A 90 -16.70 -1.22 -0.71
CA LYS A 90 -17.61 -0.23 -1.32
C LYS A 90 -17.00 0.55 -2.48
N LEU A 91 -15.75 0.29 -2.86
CA LEU A 91 -15.15 0.95 -4.02
C LEU A 91 -16.02 0.74 -5.27
N PRO A 92 -16.32 1.81 -6.03
CA PRO A 92 -17.11 1.71 -7.24
C PRO A 92 -16.50 0.70 -8.23
N PRO A 93 -17.30 -0.07 -8.99
CA PRO A 93 -16.79 -1.02 -9.98
C PRO A 93 -15.88 -0.39 -11.04
N LEU A 94 -16.07 0.89 -11.35
CA LEU A 94 -15.26 1.67 -12.30
C LEU A 94 -14.09 2.41 -11.64
N SER A 95 -13.84 2.21 -10.34
CA SER A 95 -12.65 2.76 -9.68
C SER A 95 -11.40 2.13 -10.30
N VAL A 96 -10.45 2.96 -10.72
CA VAL A 96 -9.15 2.50 -11.24
C VAL A 96 -8.44 1.62 -10.21
N ILE A 97 -8.50 2.00 -8.92
CA ILE A 97 -7.93 1.20 -7.83
C ILE A 97 -8.65 -0.15 -7.70
N ALA A 98 -9.99 -0.15 -7.78
CA ALA A 98 -10.74 -1.41 -7.72
C ALA A 98 -10.41 -2.32 -8.92
N ALA A 99 -10.26 -1.76 -10.12
CA ALA A 99 -9.92 -2.51 -11.33
C ALA A 99 -8.51 -3.11 -11.27
N LEU A 100 -7.53 -2.36 -10.72
CA LEU A 100 -6.15 -2.81 -10.60
C LEU A 100 -5.99 -3.88 -9.51
N VAL A 101 -6.69 -3.73 -8.38
CA VAL A 101 -6.55 -4.65 -7.24
C VAL A 101 -7.42 -5.90 -7.37
N ARG A 102 -8.57 -5.85 -8.06
CA ARG A 102 -9.47 -7.01 -8.20
C ARG A 102 -9.05 -7.98 -9.32
N ASP A 103 -8.07 -7.62 -10.14
CA ASP A 103 -7.52 -8.50 -11.16
C ASP A 103 -6.36 -9.33 -10.55
N PRO A 104 -6.52 -10.66 -10.38
CA PRO A 104 -5.48 -11.54 -9.81
C PRO A 104 -4.23 -11.65 -10.68
N ALA A 105 -4.27 -11.21 -11.95
CA ALA A 105 -3.06 -11.08 -12.78
C ALA A 105 -2.31 -9.75 -12.53
N ARG A 106 -2.85 -8.84 -11.71
CA ARG A 106 -2.37 -7.46 -11.55
C ARG A 106 -2.18 -7.00 -10.09
N HIS A 107 -2.18 -7.92 -9.12
CA HIS A 107 -1.80 -7.60 -7.75
C HIS A 107 -1.02 -8.73 -7.05
N ILE A 108 -0.28 -8.36 -6.00
CA ILE A 108 0.34 -9.28 -5.05
C ILE A 108 -0.17 -8.90 -3.65
N GLU A 109 -0.82 -9.83 -2.95
CA GLU A 109 -1.14 -9.70 -1.52
C GLU A 109 0.06 -10.18 -0.68
N LEU A 110 0.50 -9.35 0.30
CA LEU A 110 1.65 -9.62 1.19
C LEU A 110 1.31 -9.38 2.67
#